data_AF-C6X1F1-F1
#
_entry.id   AF-C6X1F1-F1
#
_cell.length_a   1.000
_cell.length_b   1.000
_cell.length_c   1.000
_cell.angle_alpha   90.00
_cell.angle_beta   90.00
_cell.angle_gamma   90.00
#
_symmetry.space_group_name_H-M   'P 1'
#
loop_
_entity.id
_entity.type
_entity.pdbx_description
1 polymer ?
#
loop_
_entity_poly.entity_id
_entity_poly.type
_entity_poly.pdbx_seq_one_letter_code
_entity_poly.pdbx_strand_id
1 'polypeptide(L)'
;MRLCFRRNAVLREIFNYLYGMFYLFILLFILLSAALLATIFESGKPGLWSRIFRIAVVVFATGIFSYYFVTRSLTQFRKDSLTVQLINKLPFPLDFYIVKVQTGKDSAPTYETSHPGDIRSGYYRIEYLDMTDSDEFWIAGFMGNKNMVYFSQHAVPNKNEDQIIEIQNYINQSQKLSETAATQIESLKFGNMKTAIWMTLDLLLLFLNITLLIRRRK
;
A
#
# COMPACT_ATOMS: atom_id res chain seq x y z
N MET A 1 -14.21 25.17 -17.87
CA MET A 1 -14.96 23.91 -18.05
C MET A 1 -14.11 22.79 -18.71
N ARG A 2 -12.84 22.58 -18.29
CA ARG A 2 -11.94 21.52 -18.81
C ARG A 2 -11.17 20.75 -17.72
N LEU A 3 -11.41 21.03 -16.44
CA LEU A 3 -10.70 20.40 -15.31
C LEU A 3 -11.45 19.21 -14.68
N CYS A 4 -12.72 18.99 -15.05
CA CYS A 4 -13.55 17.95 -14.45
C CYS A 4 -13.28 16.54 -15.01
N PHE A 5 -12.67 16.42 -16.21
CA PHE A 5 -12.49 15.13 -16.87
C PHE A 5 -11.17 14.41 -16.52
N ARG A 6 -10.21 15.10 -15.90
CA ARG A 6 -8.88 14.52 -15.57
C ARG A 6 -8.80 13.91 -14.17
N ARG A 7 -9.73 14.25 -13.26
CA ARG A 7 -9.68 13.83 -11.84
C ARG A 7 -10.28 12.45 -11.56
N ASN A 8 -11.32 12.08 -12.31
CA ASN A 8 -11.85 10.70 -12.31
C ASN A 8 -10.86 9.67 -12.88
N ALA A 9 -9.80 10.12 -13.56
CA ALA A 9 -8.75 9.24 -14.06
C ALA A 9 -7.77 8.81 -12.97
N VAL A 10 -7.42 9.68 -12.01
CA VAL A 10 -6.38 9.40 -11.01
C VAL A 10 -6.85 8.43 -9.91
N LEU A 11 -8.08 8.60 -9.40
CA LEU A 11 -8.65 7.67 -8.41
C LEU A 11 -9.05 6.34 -9.04
N ARG A 12 -9.54 6.37 -10.29
CA ARG A 12 -9.76 5.15 -11.08
C ARG A 12 -8.43 4.50 -11.46
N GLU A 13 -7.36 5.25 -11.65
CA GLU A 13 -6.00 4.76 -11.82
C GLU A 13 -5.44 4.14 -10.55
N ILE A 14 -5.67 4.68 -9.36
CA ILE A 14 -5.20 4.11 -8.08
C ILE A 14 -5.98 2.84 -7.73
N PHE A 15 -7.30 2.81 -7.94
CA PHE A 15 -8.13 1.63 -7.72
C PHE A 15 -7.86 0.54 -8.79
N ASN A 16 -7.71 0.92 -10.07
CA ASN A 16 -7.20 0.03 -11.12
C ASN A 16 -5.72 -0.31 -10.91
N TYR A 17 -4.94 0.51 -10.21
CA TYR A 17 -3.57 0.18 -9.84
C TYR A 17 -3.64 -0.91 -8.80
N LEU A 18 -4.38 -0.78 -7.70
CA LEU A 18 -4.42 -1.79 -6.64
C LEU A 18 -4.97 -3.13 -7.16
N TYR A 19 -6.08 -3.11 -7.92
CA TYR A 19 -6.60 -4.31 -8.56
C TYR A 19 -5.65 -4.82 -9.65
N GLY A 20 -5.11 -3.94 -10.47
CA GLY A 20 -4.12 -4.27 -11.50
C GLY A 20 -2.81 -4.83 -10.94
N MET A 21 -2.36 -4.35 -9.78
CA MET A 21 -1.16 -4.81 -9.08
C MET A 21 -1.37 -6.25 -8.62
N PHE A 22 -2.52 -6.55 -8.03
CA PHE A 22 -2.87 -7.90 -7.63
C PHE A 22 -2.88 -8.87 -8.82
N TYR A 23 -3.52 -8.50 -9.92
CA TYR A 23 -3.51 -9.32 -11.14
C TYR A 23 -2.13 -9.41 -11.80
N LEU A 24 -1.33 -8.35 -11.72
CA LEU A 24 0.04 -8.33 -12.24
C LEU A 24 0.93 -9.33 -11.50
N PHE A 25 0.87 -9.37 -10.17
CA PHE A 25 1.63 -10.35 -9.38
C PHE A 25 1.13 -11.77 -9.63
N ILE A 26 -0.19 -12.00 -9.77
CA ILE A 26 -0.68 -13.33 -10.21
C ILE A 26 -0.15 -13.73 -11.58
N LEU A 27 -0.10 -12.79 -12.54
CA LEU A 27 0.41 -13.08 -13.87
C LEU A 27 1.92 -13.37 -13.83
N LEU A 28 2.69 -12.62 -13.03
CA LEU A 28 4.10 -12.90 -12.76
C LEU A 28 4.29 -14.27 -12.13
N PHE A 29 3.45 -14.64 -11.16
CA PHE A 29 3.47 -15.96 -10.53
C PHE A 29 3.32 -17.09 -11.56
N ILE A 30 2.31 -16.98 -12.44
CA ILE A 30 2.07 -17.99 -13.49
C ILE A 30 3.27 -18.05 -14.45
N LEU A 31 3.79 -16.90 -14.86
CA LEU A 31 4.93 -16.79 -15.77
C LEU A 31 6.21 -17.39 -15.16
N LEU A 32 6.50 -17.09 -13.89
CA LEU A 32 7.66 -17.59 -13.16
C LEU A 32 7.55 -19.09 -12.84
N SER A 33 6.33 -19.57 -12.56
CA SER A 33 6.04 -20.99 -12.39
C SER A 33 6.21 -21.76 -13.70
N ALA A 34 5.71 -21.21 -14.82
CA ALA A 34 5.92 -21.78 -16.15
C ALA A 34 7.40 -21.80 -16.54
N ALA A 35 8.15 -20.73 -16.24
CA ALA A 35 9.59 -20.67 -16.43
C ALA A 35 10.33 -21.72 -15.60
N LEU A 36 9.86 -21.99 -14.38
CA LEU A 36 10.41 -23.06 -13.54
C LEU A 36 10.16 -24.43 -14.17
N LEU A 37 8.93 -24.73 -14.59
CA LEU A 37 8.57 -26.00 -15.25
C LEU A 37 9.31 -26.22 -16.57
N ALA A 38 9.61 -25.15 -17.31
CA ALA A 38 10.40 -25.22 -18.53
C ALA A 38 11.81 -25.81 -18.30
N THR A 39 12.31 -25.79 -17.06
CA THR A 39 13.56 -26.46 -16.65
C THR A 39 13.52 -27.99 -16.82
N ILE A 40 12.36 -28.61 -16.92
CA ILE A 40 12.27 -30.07 -17.11
C ILE A 40 12.61 -30.46 -18.57
N PHE A 41 12.38 -29.58 -19.54
CA PHE A 41 12.49 -29.86 -20.99
C PHE A 41 13.88 -29.57 -21.54
N GLU A 42 14.91 -30.09 -20.87
CA GLU A 42 16.30 -29.65 -21.04
C GLU A 42 17.14 -30.42 -22.09
N SER A 43 16.56 -31.41 -22.79
CA SER A 43 17.27 -32.23 -23.77
C SER A 43 16.89 -31.90 -25.23
N GLY A 44 17.87 -31.46 -26.03
CA GLY A 44 17.74 -31.23 -27.48
C GLY A 44 17.45 -29.79 -27.90
N LYS A 45 17.02 -29.58 -29.16
CA LYS A 45 16.62 -28.28 -29.73
C LYS A 45 15.56 -27.49 -28.90
N PRO A 46 14.57 -28.10 -28.23
CA PRO A 46 13.63 -27.34 -27.38
C PRO A 46 14.27 -26.80 -26.08
N GLY A 47 15.40 -27.36 -25.65
CA GLY A 47 16.11 -26.89 -24.45
C GLY A 47 16.71 -25.48 -24.59
N LEU A 48 17.12 -25.11 -25.81
CA LEU A 48 17.62 -23.76 -26.10
C LEU A 48 16.50 -22.71 -25.96
N TRP A 49 15.32 -22.99 -26.51
CA TRP A 49 14.14 -22.12 -26.43
C TRP A 49 13.65 -21.97 -24.99
N SER A 50 13.59 -23.06 -24.23
CA SER A 50 13.27 -23.02 -22.79
C SER A 50 14.24 -22.10 -22.02
N ARG A 51 15.54 -22.19 -22.31
CA ARG A 51 16.56 -21.35 -21.66
C ARG A 51 16.39 -19.87 -21.99
N ILE A 52 16.13 -19.52 -23.25
CA ILE A 52 15.87 -18.13 -23.67
C ILE A 52 14.61 -17.59 -22.99
N PHE A 53 13.52 -18.38 -22.99
CA PHE A 53 12.28 -18.01 -22.32
C PHE A 53 12.51 -17.72 -20.83
N ARG A 54 13.24 -18.58 -20.12
CA ARG A 54 13.58 -18.36 -18.70
C ARG A 54 14.36 -17.08 -18.46
N ILE A 55 15.37 -16.79 -19.29
CA ILE A 55 16.15 -15.55 -19.17
C ILE A 55 15.24 -14.33 -19.38
N ALA A 56 14.41 -14.35 -20.42
CA ALA A 56 13.48 -13.26 -20.71
C ALA A 56 12.51 -13.01 -19.54
N VAL A 57 11.93 -14.08 -18.98
CA VAL A 57 11.02 -14.00 -17.82
C VAL A 57 11.73 -13.42 -16.59
N VAL A 58 12.95 -13.88 -16.29
CA VAL A 58 13.73 -13.39 -15.14
C VAL A 58 14.09 -11.91 -15.29
N VAL A 59 14.55 -11.49 -16.47
CA VAL A 59 14.88 -10.09 -16.75
C VAL A 59 13.63 -9.21 -16.61
N PHE A 60 12.51 -9.65 -17.18
CA PHE A 60 11.25 -8.94 -17.09
C PHE A 60 10.74 -8.80 -15.66
N ALA A 61 10.71 -9.90 -14.89
CA ALA A 61 10.29 -9.91 -13.49
C ALA A 61 11.20 -9.01 -12.64
N THR A 62 12.53 -9.09 -12.82
CA THR A 62 13.49 -8.25 -12.11
C THR A 62 13.27 -6.76 -12.40
N GLY A 63 12.98 -6.41 -13.66
CA GLY A 63 12.65 -5.04 -14.06
C GLY A 63 11.39 -4.51 -13.37
N ILE A 64 10.33 -5.33 -13.32
CA ILE A 64 9.08 -4.95 -12.63
C ILE A 64 9.32 -4.75 -11.13
N PHE A 65 9.99 -5.70 -10.47
CA PHE A 65 10.28 -5.59 -9.03
C PHE A 65 11.13 -4.36 -8.72
N SER A 66 12.13 -4.06 -9.55
CA SER A 66 12.99 -2.88 -9.39
C SER A 66 12.20 -1.58 -9.56
N TYR A 67 11.38 -1.49 -10.61
CA TYR A 67 10.51 -0.33 -10.82
C TYR A 67 9.55 -0.13 -9.64
N TYR A 68 8.93 -1.20 -9.16
CA TYR A 68 8.02 -1.15 -8.03
C TYR A 68 8.73 -0.72 -6.73
N PHE A 69 9.92 -1.27 -6.47
CA PHE A 69 10.70 -0.93 -5.30
C PHE A 69 11.09 0.55 -5.28
N VAL A 70 11.56 1.08 -6.42
CA VAL A 70 11.96 2.49 -6.54
C VAL A 70 10.76 3.42 -6.38
N THR A 71 9.65 3.12 -7.07
CA THR A 71 8.43 3.94 -6.98
C THR A 71 7.86 3.95 -5.57
N ARG A 72 7.85 2.83 -4.83
CA ARG A 72 7.38 2.80 -3.44
C ARG A 72 8.34 3.46 -2.44
N SER A 73 9.64 3.44 -2.70
CA SER A 73 10.64 3.99 -1.78
C SER A 73 10.73 5.52 -1.85
N LEU A 74 10.43 6.12 -3.01
CA LEU A 74 10.65 7.56 -3.24
C LEU A 74 9.41 8.46 -3.04
N THR A 75 8.21 7.90 -2.83
CA THR A 75 6.95 8.67 -2.85
C THR A 75 6.60 9.43 -1.57
N GLN A 76 7.55 9.73 -0.68
CA GLN A 76 7.25 10.31 0.63
C GLN A 76 7.15 11.85 0.67
N PHE A 77 7.37 12.55 -0.44
CA PHE A 77 7.29 14.02 -0.48
C PHE A 77 6.31 14.48 -1.57
N ARG A 78 5.10 14.88 -1.16
CA ARG A 78 4.06 15.36 -2.08
C ARG A 78 3.95 16.89 -1.94
N LYS A 79 4.14 17.62 -3.05
CA LYS A 79 4.39 19.08 -3.07
C LYS A 79 3.19 19.95 -2.64
N ASP A 80 1.98 19.40 -2.57
CA ASP A 80 0.76 20.11 -2.18
C ASP A 80 -0.06 19.23 -1.22
N SER A 81 0.49 18.99 -0.02
CA SER A 81 -0.14 18.12 0.98
C SER A 81 -0.17 18.79 2.34
N LEU A 82 -1.25 18.53 3.07
CA LEU A 82 -1.40 18.89 4.47
C LEU A 82 -0.42 18.05 5.30
N THR A 83 0.47 18.70 6.03
CA THR A 83 1.36 18.02 6.97
C THR A 83 0.59 17.72 8.25
N VAL A 84 0.48 16.45 8.60
CA VAL A 84 -0.09 16.02 9.88
C VAL A 84 1.00 15.41 10.74
N GLN A 85 1.33 16.07 11.84
CA GLN A 85 2.26 15.57 12.84
C GLN A 85 1.49 14.86 13.95
N LEU A 86 1.59 13.53 13.97
CA LEU A 86 1.02 12.68 15.01
C LEU A 86 2.03 12.48 16.14
N ILE A 87 1.68 12.90 17.35
CA ILE A 87 2.53 12.74 18.54
C ILE A 87 1.85 11.77 19.51
N ASN A 88 2.48 10.64 19.79
CA ASN A 88 1.99 9.69 20.78
C ASN A 88 2.52 10.07 22.17
N LYS A 89 1.65 10.54 23.06
CA LYS A 89 1.99 10.83 24.47
C LYS A 89 1.53 9.71 25.42
N LEU A 90 0.89 8.65 24.92
CA LEU A 90 0.45 7.52 25.73
C LEU A 90 1.65 6.65 26.15
N PRO A 91 1.55 5.92 27.29
CA PRO A 91 2.65 5.12 27.83
C PRO A 91 3.05 3.92 26.94
N PHE A 92 2.17 3.49 26.03
CA PHE A 92 2.39 2.34 25.16
C PHE A 92 2.51 2.77 23.68
N PRO A 93 3.30 2.04 22.87
CA PRO A 93 3.30 2.24 21.44
C PRO A 93 1.93 1.90 20.86
N LEU A 94 1.46 2.73 19.93
CA LEU A 94 0.20 2.51 19.22
C LEU A 94 0.44 2.50 17.71
N ASP A 95 -0.33 1.65 17.04
CA ASP A 95 -0.36 1.55 15.59
C ASP A 95 -1.41 2.54 15.05
N PHE A 96 -0.96 3.59 14.37
CA PHE A 96 -1.83 4.66 13.89
C PHE A 96 -2.19 4.49 12.41
N TYR A 97 -3.46 4.79 12.11
CA TYR A 97 -4.03 4.85 10.77
C TYR A 97 -4.74 6.19 10.61
N ILE A 98 -4.65 6.75 9.41
CA ILE A 98 -5.41 7.95 9.03
C ILE A 98 -6.39 7.56 7.94
N VAL A 99 -7.67 7.86 8.14
CA VAL A 99 -8.74 7.66 7.15
C VAL A 99 -9.19 9.02 6.65
N LYS A 100 -8.89 9.34 5.39
CA LYS A 100 -9.37 10.54 4.72
C LYS A 100 -10.77 10.29 4.15
N VAL A 101 -11.71 11.20 4.41
CA VAL A 101 -13.08 11.09 3.90
C VAL A 101 -13.25 12.01 2.71
N GLN A 102 -13.51 11.44 1.53
CA GLN A 102 -13.78 12.22 0.33
C GLN A 102 -15.29 12.38 0.18
N THR A 103 -15.76 13.61 0.35
CA THR A 103 -17.16 13.97 0.15
C THR A 103 -17.34 14.46 -1.29
N GLY A 104 -17.57 13.52 -2.21
CA GLY A 104 -18.00 13.85 -3.56
C GLY A 104 -19.44 14.37 -3.53
N LYS A 105 -19.74 15.46 -4.26
CA LYS A 105 -21.04 16.16 -4.21
C LYS A 105 -22.28 15.30 -4.54
N ASP A 106 -22.16 14.08 -5.08
CA ASP A 106 -23.30 13.24 -5.51
C ASP A 106 -23.08 11.71 -5.36
N SER A 107 -22.16 11.25 -4.52
CA SER A 107 -21.89 9.81 -4.35
C SER A 107 -21.50 9.45 -2.92
N ALA A 108 -21.69 8.18 -2.54
CA ALA A 108 -21.30 7.67 -1.23
C ALA A 108 -19.84 8.07 -0.88
N PRO A 109 -19.57 8.41 0.40
CA PRO A 109 -18.25 8.88 0.81
C PRO A 109 -17.19 7.82 0.49
N THR A 110 -16.14 8.22 -0.22
CA THR A 110 -15.01 7.35 -0.52
C THR A 110 -13.94 7.53 0.56
N TYR A 111 -13.48 6.43 1.13
CA TYR A 111 -12.49 6.44 2.19
C TYR A 111 -11.12 6.06 1.65
N GLU A 112 -10.11 6.91 1.91
CA GLU A 112 -8.72 6.60 1.62
C GLU A 112 -7.97 6.41 2.94
N THR A 113 -7.41 5.22 3.14
CA THR A 113 -6.73 4.87 4.39
C THR A 113 -5.22 4.86 4.17
N SER A 114 -4.49 5.57 5.03
CA SER A 114 -3.03 5.56 5.10
C SER A 114 -2.56 4.99 6.43
N HIS A 115 -1.35 4.43 6.41
CA HIS A 115 -0.72 3.81 7.57
C HIS A 115 0.56 4.57 7.94
N PRO A 116 0.45 5.60 8.79
CA PRO A 116 1.63 6.24 9.38
C PRO A 116 2.52 5.22 10.10
N GLY A 117 1.96 4.19 10.73
CA GLY A 117 2.75 3.14 11.39
C GLY A 117 2.74 3.21 12.91
N ASP A 118 3.57 2.37 13.51
CA ASP A 118 3.72 2.27 14.96
C ASP A 118 4.51 3.47 15.52
N ILE A 119 3.84 4.30 16.32
CA ILE A 119 4.48 5.45 16.98
C ILE A 119 4.71 5.10 18.46
N ARG A 120 5.99 5.11 18.86
CA ARG A 120 6.40 4.85 20.25
C ARG A 120 5.99 6.00 21.17
N SER A 121 5.86 5.70 22.46
CA SER A 121 5.59 6.71 23.49
C SER A 121 6.63 7.84 23.46
N GLY A 122 6.17 9.09 23.39
CA GLY A 122 7.00 10.29 23.35
C GLY A 122 7.57 10.64 21.97
N TYR A 123 7.31 9.83 20.93
CA TYR A 123 7.76 10.08 19.57
C TYR A 123 6.63 10.63 18.70
N TYR A 124 7.03 11.22 17.58
CA TYR A 124 6.11 11.71 16.56
C TYR A 124 6.43 11.15 15.19
N ARG A 125 5.42 11.14 14.32
CA ARG A 125 5.58 10.87 12.90
C ARG A 125 4.81 11.89 12.09
N ILE A 126 5.40 12.29 10.98
CA ILE A 126 4.81 13.24 10.04
C ILE A 126 4.25 12.45 8.88
N GLU A 127 2.98 12.71 8.55
CA GLU A 127 2.30 12.16 7.38
C GLU A 127 1.85 13.31 6.47
N TYR A 128 1.94 13.08 5.17
CA TYR A 128 1.58 14.07 4.14
C TYR A 128 0.25 13.67 3.50
N LEU A 129 -0.83 14.40 3.83
CA LEU A 129 -2.18 14.11 3.36
C LEU A 129 -2.56 15.02 2.19
N ASP A 130 -2.92 14.42 1.06
CA ASP A 130 -3.53 15.17 -0.05
C ASP A 130 -5.01 15.45 0.24
N MET A 131 -5.29 16.67 0.68
CA MET A 131 -6.63 17.13 1.07
C MET A 131 -7.36 17.90 -0.04
N THR A 132 -6.93 17.80 -1.30
CA THR A 132 -7.57 18.53 -2.42
C THR A 132 -9.07 18.25 -2.51
N ASP A 133 -9.47 17.00 -2.23
CA ASP A 133 -10.81 16.45 -2.44
C ASP A 133 -11.52 16.07 -1.12
N SER A 134 -10.97 16.49 0.01
CA SER A 134 -11.43 16.13 1.33
C SER A 134 -11.30 17.32 2.28
N ASP A 135 -12.27 17.47 3.17
CA ASP A 135 -12.28 18.52 4.20
C ASP A 135 -12.19 17.91 5.61
N GLU A 136 -12.06 16.58 5.72
CA GLU A 136 -11.95 15.89 6.99
C GLU A 136 -11.10 14.61 6.91
N PHE A 137 -10.43 14.30 7.99
CA PHE A 137 -9.76 13.02 8.18
C PHE A 137 -9.97 12.51 9.60
N TRP A 138 -9.87 11.20 9.76
CA TRP A 138 -10.01 10.51 11.02
C TRP A 138 -8.69 9.87 11.39
N ILE A 139 -8.37 9.85 12.67
CA ILE A 139 -7.22 9.13 13.21
C ILE A 139 -7.75 7.97 14.04
N ALA A 140 -7.24 6.77 13.76
CA ALA A 140 -7.49 5.58 14.55
C ALA A 140 -6.17 5.06 15.10
N GLY A 141 -6.12 4.82 16.41
CA GLY A 141 -4.97 4.22 17.10
C GLY A 141 -5.34 2.84 17.64
N PHE A 142 -4.54 1.84 17.30
CA PHE A 142 -4.71 0.46 17.74
C PHE A 142 -3.64 0.08 18.74
N MET A 143 -4.06 -0.64 19.78
CA MET A 143 -3.19 -1.33 20.70
C MET A 143 -3.15 -2.81 20.29
N GLY A 144 -2.06 -3.22 19.64
CA GLY A 144 -1.96 -4.52 18.97
C GLY A 144 -2.82 -4.58 17.68
N ASN A 145 -3.17 -5.80 17.24
CA ASN A 145 -3.74 -5.95 15.89
C ASN A 145 -5.23 -5.59 15.73
N LYS A 146 -6.03 -5.68 16.82
CA LYS A 146 -7.51 -5.63 16.72
C LYS A 146 -8.18 -4.62 17.65
N ASN A 147 -7.50 -4.17 18.70
CA ASN A 147 -8.13 -3.32 19.71
C ASN A 147 -7.88 -1.85 19.39
N MET A 148 -8.87 -1.18 18.79
CA MET A 148 -8.85 0.26 18.61
C MET A 148 -9.08 0.94 19.97
N VAL A 149 -8.11 1.73 20.40
CA VAL A 149 -8.12 2.41 21.71
C VAL A 149 -8.21 3.93 21.58
N TYR A 150 -8.00 4.45 20.38
CA TYR A 150 -8.10 5.86 20.06
C TYR A 150 -8.84 6.04 18.74
N PHE A 151 -9.79 6.97 18.72
CA PHE A 151 -10.48 7.43 17.52
C PHE A 151 -10.84 8.91 17.66
N SER A 152 -10.43 9.72 16.68
CA SER A 152 -10.78 11.14 16.59
C SER A 152 -11.09 11.55 15.16
N GLN A 153 -12.04 12.47 15.01
CA GLN A 153 -12.41 13.13 13.76
C GLN A 153 -11.81 14.55 13.75
N HIS A 154 -11.15 14.90 12.65
CA HIS A 154 -10.51 16.20 12.46
C HIS A 154 -11.05 16.84 11.18
N ALA A 155 -11.73 17.99 11.33
CA ALA A 155 -12.09 18.84 10.21
C ALA A 155 -10.91 19.74 9.82
N VAL A 156 -10.71 19.96 8.53
CA VAL A 156 -9.62 20.76 7.96
C VAL A 156 -10.20 22.01 7.29
N PRO A 157 -10.48 23.07 8.07
CA PRO A 157 -11.01 24.32 7.51
C PRO A 157 -9.98 25.07 6.67
N ASN A 158 -8.69 24.99 7.01
CA ASN A 158 -7.59 25.55 6.25
C ASN A 158 -6.60 24.44 5.84
N LYS A 159 -6.38 24.28 4.53
CA LYS A 159 -5.53 23.23 3.96
C LYS A 159 -4.05 23.62 3.86
N ASN A 160 -3.74 24.88 4.16
CA ASN A 160 -2.38 25.44 4.09
C ASN A 160 -1.69 25.50 5.46
N GLU A 161 -2.33 25.01 6.53
CA GLU A 161 -1.80 25.03 7.89
C GLU A 161 -1.42 23.62 8.33
N ASP A 162 -0.22 23.46 8.88
CA ASP A 162 0.23 22.20 9.44
C ASP A 162 -0.61 21.82 10.68
N GLN A 163 -1.01 20.56 10.78
CA GLN A 163 -1.79 20.07 11.92
C GLN A 163 -0.91 19.24 12.85
N ILE A 164 -0.80 19.68 14.10
CA ILE A 164 -0.14 18.93 15.17
C ILE A 164 -1.21 18.28 16.04
N ILE A 165 -1.18 16.96 16.14
CA ILE A 165 -2.17 16.18 16.88
C ILE A 165 -1.47 15.39 17.96
N GLU A 166 -1.73 15.80 19.21
CA GLU A 166 -1.21 15.14 20.40
C GLU A 166 -2.22 14.17 20.98
N ILE A 167 -1.80 12.92 21.12
CA ILE A 167 -2.64 11.84 21.59
C ILE A 167 -2.24 11.52 23.02
N GLN A 168 -3.01 12.08 23.95
CA GLN A 168 -2.72 12.01 25.39
C GLN A 168 -3.60 11.02 26.15
N ASN A 169 -4.77 10.67 25.59
CA ASN A 169 -5.77 9.82 26.26
C ASN A 169 -6.37 8.80 25.29
N TYR A 170 -6.85 7.68 25.86
CA TYR A 170 -7.68 6.71 25.15
C TYR A 170 -9.10 7.25 25.00
N ILE A 171 -9.41 7.78 23.83
CA ILE A 171 -10.72 8.39 23.54
C ILE A 171 -11.27 7.75 22.27
N ASN A 172 -12.53 7.35 22.30
CA ASN A 172 -13.30 7.08 21.09
C ASN A 172 -14.40 8.14 20.97
N GLN A 173 -14.21 9.12 20.08
CA GLN A 173 -15.14 10.24 19.93
C GLN A 173 -16.52 9.82 19.41
N SER A 174 -16.60 8.76 18.60
CA SER A 174 -17.86 8.30 18.02
C SER A 174 -17.80 6.82 17.66
N GLN A 175 -18.60 6.02 18.33
CA GLN A 175 -18.63 4.57 18.11
C GLN A 175 -18.95 4.21 16.65
N LYS A 176 -19.96 4.84 16.06
CA LYS A 176 -20.39 4.58 14.67
C LYS A 176 -19.30 4.91 13.64
N LEU A 177 -18.64 6.05 13.78
CA LEU A 177 -17.55 6.44 12.87
C LEU A 177 -16.32 5.57 13.07
N SER A 178 -16.04 5.20 14.32
CA SER A 178 -14.92 4.33 14.67
C SER A 178 -15.09 2.91 14.09
N GLU A 179 -16.30 2.35 14.09
CA GLU A 179 -16.60 1.06 13.45
C GLU A 179 -16.44 1.12 11.92
N THR A 180 -16.86 2.24 11.32
CA THR A 180 -16.66 2.48 9.88
C THR A 180 -15.17 2.56 9.55
N ALA A 181 -14.40 3.32 10.33
CA ALA A 181 -12.96 3.44 10.17
C ALA A 181 -12.26 2.08 10.35
N ALA A 182 -12.63 1.32 11.39
CA ALA A 182 -12.10 -0.02 11.64
C ALA A 182 -12.33 -0.96 10.45
N THR A 183 -13.51 -0.92 9.84
CA THR A 183 -13.85 -1.72 8.65
C THR A 183 -12.97 -1.35 7.45
N GLN A 184 -12.76 -0.06 7.20
CA GLN A 184 -11.90 0.41 6.09
C GLN A 184 -10.44 0.01 6.33
N ILE A 185 -9.96 0.15 7.56
CA ILE A 185 -8.60 -0.21 7.96
C ILE A 185 -8.39 -1.73 7.84
N GLU A 186 -9.36 -2.55 8.26
CA GLU A 186 -9.29 -4.01 8.12
C GLU A 186 -9.24 -4.42 6.65
N SER A 187 -10.06 -3.80 5.79
CA SER A 187 -10.02 -4.01 4.34
C SER A 187 -8.66 -3.68 3.74
N LEU A 188 -8.07 -2.55 4.14
CA LEU A 188 -6.71 -2.16 3.73
C LEU A 188 -5.66 -3.19 4.20
N LYS A 189 -5.70 -3.60 5.47
CA LYS A 189 -4.77 -4.61 6.03
C LYS A 189 -4.87 -5.92 5.27
N PHE A 190 -6.09 -6.39 5.00
CA PHE A 190 -6.31 -7.63 4.27
C PHE A 190 -5.81 -7.54 2.82
N GLY A 191 -6.08 -6.44 2.12
CA GLY A 191 -5.59 -6.20 0.77
C GLY A 191 -4.06 -6.14 0.69
N ASN A 192 -3.43 -5.43 1.63
CA ASN A 192 -1.97 -5.35 1.72
C ASN A 192 -1.35 -6.71 2.05
N MET A 193 -1.92 -7.46 3.00
CA MET A 193 -1.46 -8.80 3.35
C MET A 193 -1.55 -9.75 2.16
N LYS A 194 -2.69 -9.76 1.46
CA LYS A 194 -2.88 -10.59 0.26
C LYS A 194 -1.84 -10.27 -0.80
N THR A 195 -1.61 -8.99 -1.09
CA THR A 195 -0.64 -8.56 -2.09
C THR A 195 0.79 -8.91 -1.66
N ALA A 196 1.14 -8.73 -0.38
CA ALA A 196 2.45 -9.08 0.16
C ALA A 196 2.76 -10.59 0.06
N ILE A 197 1.75 -11.46 0.27
CA ILE A 197 1.90 -12.91 0.08
C ILE A 197 2.29 -13.22 -1.38
N TRP A 198 1.60 -12.64 -2.36
CA TRP A 198 1.94 -12.85 -3.77
C TRP A 198 3.32 -12.30 -4.13
N MET A 199 3.66 -11.09 -3.67
CA MET A 199 4.99 -10.50 -3.91
C MET A 199 6.11 -11.38 -3.34
N THR A 200 5.96 -11.91 -2.13
CA THR A 200 6.97 -12.75 -1.48
C THR A 200 7.11 -14.10 -2.19
N LEU A 201 6.00 -14.71 -2.62
CA LEU A 201 5.97 -15.94 -3.39
C LEU A 201 6.67 -15.77 -4.76
N ASP A 202 6.40 -14.67 -5.46
CA ASP A 202 7.05 -14.34 -6.73
C ASP A 202 8.53 -14.08 -6.58
N LEU A 203 8.95 -13.37 -5.51
CA LEU A 203 10.36 -13.13 -5.23
C LEU A 203 11.10 -14.45 -4.97
N LEU A 204 10.46 -15.39 -4.26
CA LEU A 204 10.99 -16.74 -4.04
C LEU A 204 11.15 -17.51 -5.35
N LEU A 205 10.15 -17.47 -6.23
CA LEU A 205 10.22 -18.12 -7.55
C LEU A 205 11.28 -17.47 -8.46
N LEU A 206 11.42 -16.15 -8.41
CA LEU A 206 12.46 -15.41 -9.12
C LEU A 206 13.85 -15.85 -8.64
N PHE A 207 14.06 -15.88 -7.32
CA PHE A 207 15.29 -16.35 -6.71
C PHE A 207 15.63 -17.79 -7.12
N LEU A 208 14.64 -18.68 -7.12
CA LEU A 208 14.82 -20.07 -7.55
C LEU A 208 15.18 -20.17 -9.03
N ASN A 209 14.48 -19.43 -9.90
CA ASN A 209 14.78 -19.39 -11.33
C ASN A 209 16.21 -18.88 -11.61
N ILE A 210 16.64 -17.83 -10.92
CA ILE A 210 18.01 -17.30 -10.99
C ILE A 210 19.03 -18.34 -10.54
N THR A 211 18.81 -18.95 -9.37
CA THR A 211 19.73 -19.96 -8.82
C THR A 211 19.88 -21.15 -9.75
N LEU A 212 18.78 -21.63 -10.34
CA LEU A 212 18.80 -22.72 -11.31
C LEU A 212 19.44 -22.32 -12.66
N LEU A 213 19.38 -21.04 -13.05
CA LEU A 213 20.09 -20.53 -14.24
C LEU A 213 21.60 -20.45 -14.02
N ILE A 214 22.03 -20.09 -12.82
CA ILE A 214 23.45 -19.95 -12.44
C ILE A 214 24.10 -21.29 -12.13
N ARG A 215 23.34 -22.25 -11.57
CA ARG A 215 23.83 -23.58 -11.22
C ARG A 215 24.34 -24.29 -12.47
N ARG A 216 25.67 -24.49 -12.54
CA ARG A 216 26.28 -25.34 -13.56
C ARG A 216 25.79 -26.78 -13.35
N ARG A 217 25.26 -27.41 -14.40
CA ARG A 217 25.10 -28.87 -14.38
C ARG A 217 26.49 -29.49 -14.35
N LYS A 218 26.73 -30.34 -13.36
CA LYS A 218 27.85 -31.29 -13.40
C LYS A 218 27.61 -32.28 -14.53
#